data_AF-A0A1J4WRV9-F1
#
_entry.id   AF-A0A1J4WRV9-F1
#
_cell.length_a   1.000
_cell.length_b   1.000
_cell.length_c   1.000
_cell.angle_alpha   90.00
_cell.angle_beta   90.00
_cell.angle_gamma   90.00
#
_symmetry.space_group_name_H-M   'P 1'
#
loop_
_entity.id
_entity.type
_entity.pdbx_description
1 polymer ?
#
loop_
_entity_poly.entity_id
_entity_poly.type
_entity_poly.pdbx_seq_one_letter_code
_entity_poly.pdbx_strand_id
1 'polypeptide(L)'
;MGYNSKEKKKEWRNKNPEKLRVYENRPTARAKSILLGILGDKCKKCGIIDHVKGEGSAMRKSGVCGTRKLLAHIRKHGADGFQVLCANCNWIKRCENNESKYAVHK
;
A
#
# COMPACT_ATOMS: atom_id res chain seq x y z
N MET A 1 -38.30 -17.12 -10.35
CA MET A 1 -37.05 -16.85 -11.10
C MET A 1 -36.19 -15.89 -10.29
N GLY A 2 -35.19 -16.39 -9.57
CA GLY A 2 -34.31 -15.56 -8.74
C GLY A 2 -33.26 -14.85 -9.60
N TYR A 3 -33.33 -13.52 -9.65
CA TYR A 3 -32.41 -12.70 -10.43
C TYR A 3 -30.99 -12.84 -9.87
N ASN A 4 -30.09 -13.50 -10.61
CA ASN A 4 -28.74 -13.82 -10.13
C ASN A 4 -27.86 -12.55 -10.13
N SER A 5 -27.93 -11.78 -9.05
CA SER A 5 -27.30 -10.45 -8.95
C SER A 5 -25.77 -10.48 -9.14
N LYS A 6 -25.14 -11.64 -8.93
CA LYS A 6 -23.71 -11.86 -9.15
C LYS A 6 -23.33 -11.78 -10.63
N GLU A 7 -24.16 -12.31 -11.53
CA GLU A 7 -23.89 -12.35 -12.97
C GLU A 7 -23.99 -10.96 -13.58
N LYS A 8 -25.04 -10.21 -13.25
CA LYS A 8 -25.15 -8.79 -13.62
C LYS A 8 -23.97 -7.95 -13.17
N LYS A 9 -23.47 -8.21 -11.96
CA LYS A 9 -22.31 -7.49 -11.41
C LYS A 9 -21.03 -7.82 -12.18
N LYS A 10 -20.85 -9.08 -12.59
CA LYS A 10 -19.74 -9.52 -13.45
C LYS A 10 -19.83 -8.88 -14.83
N GLU A 11 -21.03 -8.85 -15.41
CA GLU A 11 -21.26 -8.28 -16.74
C GLU A 11 -21.04 -6.75 -16.75
N TRP A 12 -21.51 -6.04 -15.72
CA TRP A 12 -21.25 -4.61 -15.55
C TRP A 12 -19.75 -4.32 -15.42
N ARG A 13 -19.01 -5.16 -14.68
CA ARG A 13 -17.56 -5.04 -14.53
C ARG A 13 -16.84 -5.18 -15.87
N ASN A 14 -17.20 -6.17 -16.66
CA ASN A 14 -16.61 -6.42 -17.97
C ASN A 14 -16.91 -5.28 -18.97
N LYS A 15 -18.09 -4.66 -18.86
CA LYS A 15 -18.53 -3.55 -19.73
C LYS A 15 -17.97 -2.17 -19.31
N ASN A 16 -17.37 -2.03 -18.13
CA ASN A 16 -16.90 -0.74 -17.61
C ASN A 16 -15.51 -0.83 -16.94
N PRO A 17 -14.48 -1.37 -17.62
CA PRO A 17 -13.13 -1.53 -17.05
C PRO A 17 -12.49 -0.19 -16.63
N GLU A 18 -12.75 0.89 -17.37
CA GLU A 18 -12.26 2.23 -17.08
C GLU A 18 -12.85 2.81 -15.79
N LYS A 19 -14.16 2.59 -15.55
CA LYS A 19 -14.83 3.05 -14.33
C LYS A 19 -14.42 2.25 -13.11
N LEU A 20 -14.13 0.95 -13.28
CA LEU A 20 -13.60 0.12 -12.21
C LEU A 20 -12.25 0.65 -11.71
N ARG A 21 -11.34 0.98 -12.63
CA ARG A 21 -10.03 1.54 -12.27
C ARG A 21 -10.17 2.82 -11.44
N VAL A 22 -11.10 3.71 -11.81
CA VAL A 22 -11.35 4.94 -11.04
C VAL A 22 -11.96 4.63 -9.67
N TYR A 23 -12.93 3.72 -9.62
CA TYR A 23 -13.65 3.37 -8.40
C TYR A 23 -12.78 2.62 -7.38
N GLU A 24 -11.92 1.71 -7.84
CA GLU A 24 -10.99 0.95 -7.01
C GLU A 24 -9.85 1.83 -6.46
N ASN A 25 -9.46 2.87 -7.20
CA ASN A 25 -8.41 3.79 -6.78
C ASN A 25 -8.89 4.83 -5.77
N ARG A 26 -10.18 5.20 -5.74
CA ARG A 26 -10.72 6.23 -4.83
C ARG A 26 -10.54 5.92 -3.33
N PRO A 27 -10.92 4.73 -2.82
CA PRO A 27 -10.72 4.38 -1.41
C PRO A 27 -9.25 4.33 -1.03
N THR A 28 -8.41 3.85 -1.94
CA THR A 28 -6.96 3.69 -1.74
C THR A 28 -6.25 5.03 -1.69
N ALA A 29 -6.64 5.98 -2.56
CA ALA A 29 -6.11 7.34 -2.58
C ALA A 29 -6.44 8.09 -1.29
N ARG A 30 -7.69 7.97 -0.79
CA ARG A 30 -8.09 8.57 0.51
C ARG A 30 -7.28 8.01 1.67
N ALA A 31 -7.14 6.68 1.74
CA ALA A 31 -6.36 6.04 2.79
C ALA A 31 -4.88 6.46 2.74
N LYS A 32 -4.32 6.60 1.54
CA LYS A 32 -2.95 7.08 1.34
C LYS A 32 -2.75 8.52 1.83
N SER A 33 -3.68 9.42 1.50
CA SER A 33 -3.63 10.82 1.97
C SER A 33 -3.66 10.91 3.50
N ILE A 34 -4.52 10.12 4.16
CA ILE A 34 -4.58 10.08 5.62
C ILE A 34 -3.27 9.58 6.22
N LEU A 35 -2.72 8.49 5.66
CA LEU A 35 -1.44 7.94 6.12
C LEU A 35 -0.29 8.94 6.00
N LEU A 36 -0.22 9.67 4.89
CA LEU A 36 0.79 10.72 4.69
C LEU A 36 0.63 11.85 5.71
N GLY A 37 -0.60 12.22 6.08
CA GLY A 37 -0.84 13.20 7.14
C GLY A 37 -0.41 12.73 8.53
N ILE A 38 -0.52 11.42 8.82
CA ILE A 38 -0.11 10.85 10.12
C ILE A 38 1.41 10.70 10.21
N LEU A 39 2.04 10.20 9.15
CA LEU A 39 3.48 9.86 9.14
C LEU A 39 4.39 11.05 8.84
N GLY A 40 3.82 12.18 8.45
CA GLY A 40 4.55 13.30 7.89
C GLY A 40 4.80 13.10 6.39
N ASP A 41 4.53 14.17 5.65
CA ASP A 41 4.68 14.33 4.21
C ASP A 41 6.14 14.58 3.78
N LYS A 42 7.10 14.46 4.70
CA LYS A 42 8.53 14.68 4.44
C LYS A 42 9.18 13.51 3.71
N CYS A 43 8.76 13.33 2.46
CA CYS A 43 9.64 12.88 1.40
C CYS A 43 9.62 13.98 0.34
N LYS A 44 10.77 14.61 0.06
CA LYS A 44 10.90 15.84 -0.75
C LYS A 44 10.25 15.78 -2.15
N LYS A 45 9.83 14.60 -2.66
CA LYS A 45 9.13 14.45 -3.95
C LYS A 45 8.09 13.30 -4.14
N CYS A 46 8.01 12.18 -3.36
CA CYS A 46 7.31 10.97 -3.89
C CYS A 46 6.53 9.98 -2.96
N GLY A 47 6.37 10.18 -1.65
CA GLY A 47 5.29 9.55 -0.84
C GLY A 47 4.99 8.03 -0.93
N ILE A 48 5.98 7.16 -0.70
CA ILE A 48 5.78 5.71 -0.47
C ILE A 48 5.92 5.42 1.03
N ILE A 49 5.08 4.56 1.59
CA ILE A 49 5.11 4.22 3.02
C ILE A 49 5.86 2.89 3.18
N ASP A 50 6.86 2.87 4.05
CA ASP A 50 7.71 1.71 4.32
C ASP A 50 7.97 1.53 5.83
N HIS A 51 8.38 0.34 6.25
CA HIS A 51 8.69 0.02 7.65
C HIS A 51 10.14 0.34 7.96
N VAL A 52 10.44 1.15 8.98
CA VAL A 52 11.81 1.55 9.36
C VAL A 52 12.75 0.35 9.49
N LYS A 53 12.31 -0.74 10.17
CA LYS A 53 13.11 -1.94 10.43
C LYS A 53 13.10 -3.03 9.33
N GLY A 54 12.48 -2.77 8.17
CA GLY A 54 12.43 -3.77 7.07
C GLY A 54 11.43 -4.92 7.30
N GLU A 55 10.57 -4.82 8.32
CA GLU A 55 9.62 -5.88 8.72
C GLU A 55 8.37 -5.98 7.83
N GLY A 56 8.36 -5.30 6.68
CA GLY A 56 7.21 -5.33 5.76
C GLY A 56 6.89 -6.73 5.23
N SER A 57 7.86 -7.66 5.22
CA SER A 57 7.63 -9.07 4.88
C SER A 57 6.84 -9.81 5.98
N ALA A 58 7.19 -9.61 7.25
CA ALA A 58 6.50 -10.19 8.39
C ALA A 58 5.06 -9.65 8.52
N MET A 59 4.87 -8.34 8.35
CA MET A 59 3.54 -7.73 8.37
C MET A 59 2.64 -8.23 7.21
N ARG A 60 3.21 -8.49 6.03
CA ARG A 60 2.45 -9.10 4.93
C ARG A 60 2.05 -10.53 5.24
N LYS A 61 2.93 -11.32 5.88
CA LYS A 61 2.63 -12.68 6.34
C LYS A 61 1.54 -12.71 7.43
N SER A 62 1.46 -11.69 8.29
CA SER A 62 0.39 -11.56 9.28
C SER A 62 -0.96 -11.07 8.70
N GLY A 63 -1.05 -10.84 7.39
CA GLY A 63 -2.29 -10.50 6.70
C GLY A 63 -2.60 -9.00 6.61
N VAL A 64 -1.71 -8.15 7.13
CA VAL A 64 -1.80 -6.69 7.00
C VAL A 64 -1.15 -6.29 5.67
N CYS A 65 -1.89 -6.51 4.58
CA CYS A 65 -1.49 -6.14 3.24
C CYS A 65 -2.36 -5.02 2.67
N GLY A 66 -1.72 -4.05 2.02
CA GLY A 66 -2.40 -2.94 1.33
C GLY A 66 -2.72 -1.73 2.23
N THR A 67 -2.90 -0.58 1.58
CA THR A 67 -2.99 0.75 2.20
C THR A 67 -4.09 0.87 3.26
N ARG A 68 -5.24 0.23 3.04
CA ARG A 68 -6.38 0.32 3.96
C ARG A 68 -6.14 -0.43 5.27
N LYS A 69 -5.59 -1.63 5.19
CA LYS A 69 -5.25 -2.43 6.37
C LYS A 69 -4.11 -1.80 7.14
N LEU A 70 -3.14 -1.24 6.42
CA LEU A 70 -2.05 -0.48 7.02
C LEU A 70 -2.57 0.74 7.79
N LEU A 71 -3.50 1.51 7.21
CA LEU A 71 -4.16 2.62 7.92
C LEU A 71 -4.91 2.15 9.17
N ALA A 72 -5.65 1.03 9.09
CA ALA A 72 -6.33 0.47 10.25
C ALA A 72 -5.35 0.02 11.34
N HIS A 73 -4.21 -0.57 10.94
CA HIS A 73 -3.16 -0.97 11.86
C HIS A 73 -2.53 0.24 12.55
N ILE A 74 -2.12 1.26 11.80
CA ILE A 74 -1.51 2.48 12.34
C ILE A 74 -2.47 3.21 13.28
N ARG A 75 -3.77 3.25 12.96
CA ARG A 75 -4.78 3.82 13.86
C ARG A 75 -4.93 3.05 15.18
N LYS A 76 -4.68 1.74 15.18
CA LYS A 76 -4.84 0.87 16.34
C LYS A 76 -3.57 0.77 17.19
N HIS A 77 -2.40 0.77 16.56
CA HIS A 77 -1.11 0.46 17.18
C HIS A 77 -0.13 1.64 17.19
N GLY A 78 -0.49 2.76 16.56
CA GLY A 78 0.41 3.90 16.39
C GLY A 78 1.18 3.85 15.07
N ALA A 79 1.82 4.98 14.75
CA ALA A 79 2.62 5.15 13.53
C ALA A 79 4.10 4.80 13.75
N ASP A 80 4.45 4.34 14.94
CA ASP A 80 5.83 4.02 15.32
C ASP A 80 6.37 2.88 14.46
N GLY A 81 7.59 3.06 13.94
CA GLY A 81 8.23 2.08 13.05
C GLY A 81 7.81 2.17 11.59
N PHE A 82 6.98 3.16 11.21
CA PHE A 82 6.68 3.48 9.81
C PHE A 82 7.38 4.77 9.38
N GLN A 83 7.80 4.82 8.12
CA GLN A 83 8.43 5.99 7.51
C GLN A 83 7.91 6.21 6.10
N VAL A 84 7.99 7.45 5.62
CA VAL A 84 7.67 7.79 4.24
C VAL A 84 8.98 7.91 3.44
N LEU A 85 9.20 7.00 2.49
CA LEU A 85 10.33 6.99 1.56
C LEU A 85 9.88 7.37 0.14
N CYS A 86 10.76 7.90 -0.70
CA CYS A 86 10.52 7.87 -2.15
C CYS A 86 10.84 6.48 -2.71
N ALA A 87 10.45 6.24 -3.97
CA ALA A 87 10.86 5.04 -4.71
C ALA A 87 12.39 4.84 -4.63
N ASN A 88 13.17 5.89 -4.85
CA ASN A 88 14.63 5.79 -4.86
C ASN A 88 15.19 5.45 -3.47
N CYS A 89 14.75 6.12 -2.41
CA CYS A 89 15.16 5.80 -1.03
C CYS A 89 14.72 4.39 -0.63
N ASN A 90 13.54 3.95 -1.08
CA ASN A 90 13.09 2.59 -0.87
C ASN A 90 13.98 1.56 -1.59
N TRP A 91 14.43 1.85 -2.82
CA TRP A 91 15.36 0.98 -3.55
C TRP A 91 16.75 0.95 -2.91
N ILE A 92 17.30 2.11 -2.52
CA ILE A 92 18.59 2.21 -1.81
C ILE A 92 18.55 1.38 -0.53
N LYS A 93 17.52 1.58 0.29
CA LYS A 93 17.33 0.81 1.52
C LYS A 93 17.23 -0.68 1.26
N ARG A 94 16.51 -1.11 0.22
CA ARG A 94 16.41 -2.53 -0.13
C ARG A 94 17.75 -3.12 -0.55
N CYS A 95 18.62 -2.33 -1.16
CA CYS A 95 19.99 -2.74 -1.45
C CYS A 95 20.84 -2.80 -0.18
N GLU A 96 20.78 -1.78 0.69
CA GLU A 96 21.53 -1.73 1.96
C GLU A 96 21.13 -2.85 2.93
N ASN A 97 19.84 -3.18 3.01
CA ASN A 97 19.31 -4.23 3.88
C ASN A 97 19.38 -5.64 3.27
N ASN A 98 19.98 -5.83 2.10
CA ASN A 98 19.96 -7.11 1.36
C ASN A 98 18.53 -7.68 1.13
N GLU A 99 17.52 -6.81 1.00
CA GLU A 99 16.12 -7.18 0.73
C GLU A 99 15.84 -7.38 -0.78
N SER A 100 16.89 -7.35 -1.59
CA SER A 100 16.89 -7.56 -3.04
C SER A 100 17.70 -8.80 -3.37
N LYS A 101 17.18 -9.66 -4.27
CA LYS A 101 17.96 -10.78 -4.84
C LYS A 101 19.20 -10.34 -5.62
N TYR A 102 19.26 -9.06 -5.99
CA TYR A 102 20.37 -8.42 -6.70
C TYR A 102 21.21 -7.54 -5.77
N ALA A 103 20.99 -7.60 -4.45
CA ALA A 103 21.86 -6.88 -3.52
C ALA A 103 23.27 -7.43 -3.70
N VAL A 104 24.16 -6.59 -4.22
CA VAL A 104 25.54 -6.96 -4.50
C VAL A 104 26.18 -7.21 -3.14
N HIS A 105 26.50 -8.47 -2.85
CA HIS A 105 27.33 -8.83 -1.72
C HIS A 105 28.63 -8.02 -1.84
N LYS A 106 28.86 -7.13 -0.87
CA LYS A 106 30.10 -6.39 -0.74
C LYS A 106 30.99 -7.09 0.27
#